data_AF-A0A942KX90-F1
#
_entry.id   AF-A0A942KX90-F1
#
_cell.length_a   1.000
_cell.length_b   1.000
_cell.length_c   1.000
_cell.angle_alpha   90.00
_cell.angle_beta   90.00
_cell.angle_gamma   90.00
#
_symmetry.space_group_name_H-M   'P 1'
#
loop_
_entity.id
_entity.type
_entity.pdbx_description
1 polymer ?
#
loop_
_entity_poly.entity_id
_entity_poly.type
_entity_poly.pdbx_seq_one_letter_code
_entity_poly.pdbx_strand_id
1 'polypeptide(L)' 'ASVLAPTAFSLVGQMSPGEARARAIARATLLGYFGYFVGPPLLGVLAGSFGLRFAFVWAACLVALVLVLAPILRRQRA' A
#
# COMPACT_ATOMS: atom_id res chain seq x y z
N ALA A 1 -3.49 -9.92 9.00
CA ALA A 1 -3.54 -9.40 7.62
C ALA A 1 -4.76 -9.87 6.79
N SER A 2 -5.74 -10.57 7.38
CA SER A 2 -6.78 -11.29 6.62
C SER A 2 -7.92 -10.39 6.06
N VAL A 3 -8.15 -9.21 6.64
CA VAL A 3 -9.29 -8.34 6.24
C VAL A 3 -8.87 -7.19 5.31
N LEU A 4 -7.60 -6.78 5.34
CA LEU A 4 -7.14 -5.60 4.61
C LEU A 4 -7.28 -5.72 3.09
N ALA A 5 -6.86 -6.85 2.51
CA ALA A 5 -6.98 -7.09 1.08
C ALA A 5 -8.44 -7.11 0.59
N PRO A 6 -9.36 -7.90 1.18
CA PRO A 6 -10.76 -7.89 0.75
C PRO A 6 -11.45 -6.53 0.99
N THR A 7 -11.11 -5.81 2.05
CA THR A 7 -11.64 -4.45 2.28
C THR A 7 -11.13 -3.45 1.23
N ALA A 8 -9.83 -3.48 0.92
CA ALA A 8 -9.23 -2.61 -0.09
C ALA A 8 -9.84 -2.86 -1.48
N PHE A 9 -9.97 -4.13 -1.89
CA PHE A 9 -10.59 -4.48 -3.18
C PHE A 9 -12.08 -4.13 -3.23
N SER A 10 -12.81 -4.30 -2.11
CA SER A 10 -14.21 -3.89 -2.01
C SER A 10 -14.36 -2.38 -2.17
N LEU A 11 -13.52 -1.58 -1.50
CA LEU A 11 -13.50 -0.12 -1.63
C LEU A 11 -13.16 0.35 -3.04
N VAL A 12 -12.09 -0.19 -3.64
CA VAL A 12 -11.71 0.13 -5.03
C VAL A 12 -12.82 -0.24 -6.01
N GLY A 13 -13.50 -1.36 -5.75
CA GLY A 13 -14.64 -1.82 -6.55
C GLY A 13 -15.87 -0.91 -6.46
N GLN A 14 -16.20 -0.41 -5.27
CA GLN A 14 -17.29 0.55 -5.06
C GLN A 14 -16.99 1.93 -5.65
N MET A 15 -15.72 2.34 -5.64
CA MET A 15 -15.28 3.66 -6.14
C MET A 15 -15.13 3.74 -7.65
N SER A 16 -15.41 2.67 -8.39
CA SER A 16 -15.19 2.58 -9.85
C SER A 16 -16.51 2.39 -10.61
N PRO A 17 -16.71 3.06 -11.76
CA PRO A 17 -17.82 2.78 -12.66
C PRO A 17 -17.83 1.31 -13.09
N GLY A 18 -19.01 0.71 -13.32
CA GLY A 18 -19.18 -0.72 -13.59
C GLY A 18 -18.24 -1.28 -14.67
N GLU A 19 -18.03 -0.53 -15.76
CA GLU A 19 -17.14 -0.90 -16.88
C GLU A 19 -15.63 -0.76 -16.57
N ALA A 20 -15.27 0.03 -15.55
CA ALA A 20 -13.89 0.32 -15.16
C ALA A 20 -13.44 -0.47 -13.91
N ARG A 21 -14.37 -1.13 -13.21
CA ARG A 21 -14.11 -1.86 -11.96
C ARG A 21 -12.98 -2.89 -12.09
N ALA A 22 -13.00 -3.70 -13.16
CA ALA A 22 -11.95 -4.69 -13.41
C ALA A 22 -10.57 -4.04 -13.60
N ARG A 23 -10.50 -2.94 -14.38
CA ARG A 23 -9.26 -2.17 -14.59
C ARG A 23 -8.76 -1.50 -13.31
N ALA A 24 -9.65 -0.98 -12.48
CA ALA A 24 -9.29 -0.35 -11.21
C ALA A 24 -8.74 -1.37 -10.20
N ILE A 25 -9.39 -2.53 -10.07
CA ILE A 25 -8.89 -3.62 -9.22
C ILE A 25 -7.53 -4.12 -9.74
N ALA A 26 -7.38 -4.34 -11.05
CA ALA A 26 -6.11 -4.76 -11.64
C ALA A 26 -4.96 -3.77 -11.34
N ARG A 27 -5.21 -2.47 -11.44
CA ARG A 27 -4.24 -1.43 -11.07
C ARG A 27 -3.89 -1.45 -9.59
N ALA A 28 -4.89 -1.60 -8.72
CA ALA A 28 -4.66 -1.73 -7.28
C ALA A 28 -3.81 -2.97 -6.94
N THR A 29 -4.08 -4.10 -7.59
CA THR A 29 -3.28 -5.32 -7.44
C THR A 29 -1.86 -5.14 -7.95
N LEU A 30 -1.66 -4.48 -9.09
CA LEU A 30 -0.33 -4.17 -9.62
C LEU A 30 0.48 -3.31 -8.64
N LEU A 31 -0.13 -2.29 -8.04
CA LEU A 31 0.50 -1.48 -7.01
C LEU A 31 0.88 -2.32 -5.77
N GLY A 32 0.01 -3.24 -5.36
CA GLY A 32 0.30 -4.19 -4.28
C GLY A 32 1.49 -5.11 -4.60
N TYR A 33 1.54 -5.65 -5.82
CA TYR A 33 2.66 -6.46 -6.30
C TYR A 33 3.97 -5.67 -6.37
N PHE A 34 3.90 -4.40 -6.77
CA PHE A 34 5.07 -3.52 -6.80
C PHE A 34 5.64 -3.31 -5.39
N GLY A 35 4.77 -3.08 -4.40
CA GLY A 35 5.19 -3.01 -2.99
C GLY A 35 5.83 -4.31 -2.51
N TYR A 36 5.28 -5.47 -2.90
CA TYR A 36 5.86 -6.77 -2.56
C TYR A 36 7.22 -7.02 -3.23
N PHE A 37 7.40 -6.54 -4.46
CA PHE A 37 8.63 -6.70 -5.21
C PHE A 37 9.75 -5.77 -4.71
N VAL A 38 9.43 -4.51 -4.42
CA VAL A 38 10.42 -3.49 -4.06
C VAL A 38 10.68 -3.42 -2.55
N GLY A 39 9.70 -3.80 -1.72
CA GLY A 39 9.79 -3.74 -0.26
C GLY A 39 10.94 -4.56 0.33
N PRO A 40 11.06 -5.87 0.04
CA PRO A 40 12.12 -6.71 0.60
C PRO A 40 13.54 -6.30 0.18
N PRO A 41 13.82 -5.97 -1.11
CA PRO A 41 15.12 -5.44 -1.50
C PRO A 41 15.47 -4.11 -0.82
N LEU A 42 14.54 -3.16 -0.74
CA LEU A 42 14.77 -1.89 -0.01
C LEU A 42 15.10 -2.15 1.45
N LEU A 43 14.33 -3.01 2.13
CA LEU A 43 14.57 -3.37 3.52
C LEU A 43 15.91 -4.09 3.70
N GLY A 44 16.29 -4.97 2.79
CA GLY A 44 17.57 -5.66 2.80
C GLY A 44 18.76 -4.71 2.63
N VAL A 45 18.67 -3.76 1.70
CA VAL A 45 19.71 -2.73 1.48
C VAL A 45 19.83 -1.83 2.71
N LEU A 46 18.70 -1.39 3.30
CA LEU A 46 18.70 -0.58 4.52
C LEU A 46 19.24 -1.34 5.72
N ALA A 47 18.88 -2.62 5.88
CA ALA A 47 19.40 -3.48 6.93
C ALA A 47 20.91 -3.73 6.77
N GLY A 48 21.39 -3.91 5.54
CA GLY A 48 22.80 -4.14 5.23
C GLY A 48 23.68 -2.91 5.38
N SER A 49 23.15 -1.71 5.12
CA SER A 49 23.91 -0.44 5.20
C SER A 49 23.84 0.24 6.57
N PHE A 50 22.68 0.26 7.21
CA PHE A 50 22.43 1.00 8.47
C PHE A 50 22.06 0.08 9.65
N GLY A 51 21.97 -1.23 9.45
CA GLY A 51 21.59 -2.21 10.47
C GLY A 51 20.08 -2.41 10.61
N LEU A 52 19.69 -3.50 11.27
CA LEU A 52 18.31 -3.96 11.37
C LEU A 52 17.33 -2.93 11.99
N ARG A 53 17.84 -2.11 12.90
CA ARG A 53 17.08 -1.01 13.55
C ARG A 53 16.54 0.02 12.55
N PHE A 54 17.33 0.41 11.56
CA PHE A 54 16.88 1.36 10.52
C PHE A 54 15.87 0.74 9.56
N ALA A 55 15.99 -0.57 9.27
CA ALA A 55 15.01 -1.28 8.47
C ALA A 55 13.62 -1.27 9.15
N PHE A 56 13.56 -1.46 10.47
CA PHE A 56 12.30 -1.35 11.22
C PHE A 56 11.73 0.07 11.26
N VAL A 57 12.57 1.09 11.44
CA VAL A 57 12.13 2.50 11.37
C VAL A 57 11.57 2.81 9.98
N TRP A 58 12.20 2.32 8.93
CA TRP A 58 11.72 2.52 7.56
C TRP A 58 10.37 1.84 7.32
N ALA A 59 10.22 0.59 7.77
CA ALA A 59 8.94 -0.12 7.71
C ALA A 59 7.84 0.65 8.48
N ALA A 60 8.16 1.17 9.67
CA ALA A 60 7.25 1.98 10.47
C ALA A 60 6.85 3.28 9.75
N CYS A 61 7.80 3.97 9.11
CA CYS A 61 7.52 5.16 8.30
C CYS A 61 6.59 4.86 7.12
N LEU A 62 6.79 3.74 6.42
CA LEU A 62 5.91 3.35 5.31
C LEU A 62 4.47 3.08 5.79
N VAL A 63 4.32 2.39 6.93
CA VAL A 63 2.99 2.16 7.52
C VAL A 63 2.37 3.47 8.00
N ALA A 64 3.14 4.34 8.66
CA ALA A 64 2.68 5.65 9.10
C ALA A 64 2.22 6.52 7.91
N LEU A 65 2.97 6.49 6.79
CA LEU A 65 2.58 7.18 5.57
C LEU A 65 1.23 6.70 5.04
N VAL A 66 0.97 5.39 5.03
CA VAL A 66 -0.34 4.84 4.64
C VAL A 66 -1.45 5.31 5.58
N LEU A 67 -1.20 5.33 6.89
CA LEU A 67 -2.17 5.81 7.89
C LEU A 67 -2.46 7.31 7.77
N VAL A 68 -1.50 8.11 7.27
CA VAL A 68 -1.66 9.55 7.03
C VAL A 68 -2.32 9.82 5.68
N LEU A 69 -1.94 9.09 4.63
CA LEU A 69 -2.53 9.25 3.29
C LEU A 69 -4.00 8.83 3.26
N ALA A 70 -4.38 7.76 3.96
CA ALA A 70 -5.75 7.26 3.98
C ALA A 70 -6.80 8.32 4.38
N PRO A 71 -6.66 9.07 5.50
CA PRO A 71 -7.59 10.15 5.86
C PRO A 71 -7.47 11.39 4.95
N ILE A 72 -6.28 11.70 4.43
CA ILE A 72 -6.10 12.81 3.48
C ILE A 72 -6.86 12.55 2.18
N LEU A 73 -6.80 11.32 1.66
CA LEU A 73 -7.51 10.91 0.45
C LEU A 73 -9.02 10.86 0.68
N ARG A 74 -9.47 10.51 1.90
CA ARG A 74 -10.88 10.63 2.30
C ARG A 74 -11.34 12.08 2.36
N ARG A 75 -10.48 13.01 2.80
CA ARG A 75 -10.79 14.45 2.87
C ARG A 75 -10.87 15.14 1.50
N GLN A 76 -10.07 14.71 0.52
CA GLN A 76 -10.15 15.28 -0.84
C GLN A 76 -11.40 14.84 -1.62
N ARG A 77 -12.12 13.83 -1.14
CA ARG A 77 -13.35 13.32 -1.76
C ARG A 77 -14.64 13.86 -1.12
N ALA A 78 -14.55 14.65 -0.04
CA ALA A 78 -15.67 15.31 0.61
C ALA A 78 -15.77 16.76 0.13
#